data_AF-A0AAF0ENL9-F1
#
_entry.id   AF-A0AAF0ENL9-F1
#
_cell.length_a   1.000
_cell.length_b   1.000
_cell.length_c   1.000
_cell.angle_alpha   90.00
_cell.angle_beta   90.00
_cell.angle_gamma   90.00
#
_symmetry.space_group_name_H-M   'P 1'
#
loop_
_entity.id
_entity.type
_entity.pdbx_description
1 polymer ?
#
loop_
_entity_poly.entity_id
_entity_poly.type
_entity_poly.pdbx_seq_one_letter_code
_entity_poly.pdbx_strand_id
1 'polypeptide(L)'
;MAVATAKQRLPTLLEVLQGKSGAPLHYESFYEYLQLSWNEDAVEFWAEAQRHEKLCVQYITQQGQMRATPRFLQVNHLELINNAEQVYRRYLLSGDHEVLFPHDVRIQIPTQPVPSGTELLHMFEAPKNYIFTRLEADIYPAFLQDHAFL
;
A
#
# COMPACT_ATOMS: atom_id res chain seq x y z
N MET A 1 -28.82 28.23 4.14
CA MET A 1 -28.29 28.29 5.52
C MET A 1 -26.93 27.61 5.50
N ALA A 2 -25.84 28.38 5.48
CA ALA A 2 -24.48 27.84 5.44
C ALA A 2 -24.12 27.32 6.84
N VAL A 3 -24.00 26.00 6.96
CA VAL A 3 -23.40 25.39 8.15
C VAL A 3 -21.91 25.71 8.08
N ALA A 4 -21.42 26.48 9.05
CA ALA A 4 -19.99 26.71 9.24
C ALA A 4 -19.30 25.34 9.44
N THR A 5 -18.58 24.86 8.42
CA THR A 5 -17.80 23.63 8.50
C THR A 5 -16.47 23.93 9.18
N ALA A 6 -16.16 23.12 10.20
CA ALA A 6 -14.94 23.19 10.99
C ALA A 6 -13.71 23.43 10.10
N LYS A 7 -12.81 24.34 10.52
CA LYS A 7 -11.53 24.66 9.87
C LYS A 7 -10.97 23.43 9.14
N GLN A 8 -11.10 23.39 7.82
CA GLN A 8 -10.76 22.21 7.03
C GLN A 8 -9.24 22.05 7.05
N ARG A 9 -8.76 21.14 7.89
CA ARG A 9 -7.37 20.70 7.82
C ARG A 9 -7.14 20.02 6.48
N LEU A 10 -5.94 20.16 5.92
CA LEU A 10 -5.53 19.37 4.77
C LEU A 10 -5.56 17.87 5.13
N PRO A 11 -5.95 16.99 4.19
CA PRO A 11 -5.91 15.55 4.42
C PRO A 11 -4.45 15.09 4.62
N THR A 12 -4.26 14.00 5.34
CA THR A 12 -2.96 13.32 5.41
C THR A 12 -2.76 12.45 4.18
N LEU A 13 -1.50 12.09 3.87
CA LEU A 13 -1.22 11.15 2.77
C LEU A 13 -2.01 9.85 2.94
N LEU A 14 -2.06 9.31 4.17
CA LEU A 14 -2.81 8.09 4.44
C LEU A 14 -4.31 8.25 4.17
N GLU A 15 -4.90 9.41 4.46
CA GLU A 15 -6.31 9.69 4.14
C GLU A 15 -6.55 9.75 2.64
N VAL A 16 -5.62 10.33 1.88
CA VAL A 16 -5.67 10.34 0.41
C VAL A 16 -5.55 8.93 -0.16
N LEU A 17 -4.53 8.18 0.25
CA LEU A 17 -4.30 6.81 -0.20
C LEU A 17 -5.42 5.83 0.20
N GLN A 18 -6.18 6.14 1.25
CA GLN A 18 -7.35 5.36 1.67
C GLN A 18 -8.67 5.83 1.05
N GLY A 19 -8.66 6.82 0.15
CA GLY A 19 -9.86 7.39 -0.47
C GLY A 19 -10.78 8.11 0.52
N LYS A 20 -10.25 8.63 1.62
CA LYS A 20 -10.98 9.34 2.69
C LYS A 20 -10.93 10.86 2.55
N SER A 21 -10.51 11.35 1.40
CA SER A 21 -10.39 12.77 1.05
C SER A 21 -11.27 13.09 -0.16
N GLY A 22 -11.60 14.37 -0.33
CA GLY A 22 -12.41 14.87 -1.45
C GLY A 22 -11.63 15.84 -2.32
N ALA A 23 -12.25 16.27 -3.42
CA ALA A 23 -11.64 17.21 -4.36
C ALA A 23 -11.22 18.53 -3.67
N PRO A 24 -10.09 19.14 -4.08
CA PRO A 24 -9.18 18.70 -5.16
C PRO A 24 -8.13 17.65 -4.73
N LEU A 25 -8.10 17.27 -3.45
CA LEU A 25 -7.03 16.47 -2.83
C LEU A 25 -7.43 15.00 -2.64
N HIS A 26 -8.08 14.37 -3.62
CA HIS A 26 -8.48 12.96 -3.57
C HIS A 26 -7.44 12.04 -4.22
N TYR A 27 -7.68 10.72 -4.10
CA TYR A 27 -6.78 9.68 -4.61
C TYR A 27 -6.50 9.84 -6.11
N GLU A 28 -7.52 10.04 -6.95
CA GLU A 28 -7.31 10.15 -8.40
C GLU A 28 -6.41 11.33 -8.77
N SER A 29 -6.60 12.51 -8.18
CA SER A 29 -5.71 13.67 -8.40
C SER A 29 -4.27 13.35 -7.99
N PHE A 30 -4.10 12.65 -6.86
CA PHE A 30 -2.77 12.27 -6.39
C PHE A 30 -2.11 11.21 -7.28
N TYR A 31 -2.88 10.25 -7.79
CA TYR A 31 -2.40 9.23 -8.71
C TYR A 31 -1.97 9.85 -10.06
N GLU A 32 -2.78 10.75 -10.62
CA GLU A 32 -2.42 11.52 -11.82
C GLU A 32 -1.14 12.33 -11.61
N TYR A 33 -0.97 12.95 -10.43
CA TYR A 33 0.26 13.64 -10.07
C TYR A 33 1.48 12.71 -10.05
N LEU A 34 1.33 11.49 -9.50
CA LEU A 34 2.42 10.51 -9.43
C LEU A 34 2.86 10.00 -10.80
N GLN A 35 1.91 9.80 -11.73
CA GLN A 35 2.22 9.36 -13.10
C GLN A 35 3.15 10.32 -13.85
N LEU A 36 3.08 11.63 -13.55
CA LEU A 36 3.98 12.61 -14.16
C LEU A 36 5.43 12.46 -13.66
N SER A 37 5.61 11.84 -12.49
CA SER A 37 6.89 11.67 -11.82
C SER A 37 7.45 10.24 -11.90
N TRP A 38 6.78 9.34 -12.63
CA TRP A 38 7.13 7.92 -12.74
C TRP A 38 7.22 7.21 -11.38
N ASN A 39 6.29 7.54 -10.47
CA ASN A 39 6.20 6.95 -9.13
C ASN A 39 4.91 6.13 -8.93
N GLU A 40 4.17 5.84 -9.99
CA GLU A 40 2.91 5.08 -9.95
C GLU A 40 3.12 3.65 -9.47
N ASP A 41 4.17 2.96 -9.93
CA ASP A 41 4.45 1.58 -9.51
C ASP A 41 4.75 1.49 -8.01
N ALA A 42 5.37 2.52 -7.43
CA ALA A 42 5.65 2.57 -6.00
C ALA A 42 4.35 2.66 -5.18
N VAL A 43 3.40 3.52 -5.58
CA VAL A 43 2.12 3.64 -4.86
C VAL A 43 1.23 2.40 -5.06
N GLU A 44 1.25 1.80 -6.26
CA GLU A 44 0.56 0.54 -6.55
C GLU A 44 1.13 -0.62 -5.73
N PHE A 45 2.45 -0.75 -5.68
CA PHE A 45 3.11 -1.73 -4.80
C PHE A 45 2.73 -1.51 -3.34
N TRP A 46 2.74 -0.27 -2.84
CA TRP A 46 2.35 0.03 -1.46
C TRP A 46 0.90 -0.41 -1.16
N ALA A 47 -0.02 -0.18 -2.10
CA ALA A 47 -1.42 -0.59 -1.96
C ALA A 47 -1.56 -2.12 -1.93
N GLU A 48 -0.85 -2.82 -2.82
CA GLU A 48 -0.84 -4.27 -2.88
C GLU A 48 -0.19 -4.92 -1.65
N ALA A 49 0.89 -4.34 -1.13
CA ALA A 49 1.53 -4.77 0.11
C ALA A 49 0.58 -4.65 1.32
N GLN A 50 -0.15 -3.54 1.45
CA GLN A 50 -1.17 -3.40 2.49
C GLN A 50 -2.33 -4.40 2.34
N ARG A 51 -2.74 -4.67 1.10
CA ARG A 51 -3.78 -5.66 0.82
C ARG A 51 -3.32 -7.06 1.23
N HIS A 52 -2.07 -7.40 0.93
CA HIS A 52 -1.45 -8.66 1.33
C HIS A 52 -1.44 -8.83 2.87
N GLU A 53 -0.98 -7.82 3.61
CA GLU A 53 -0.97 -7.85 5.07
C GLU A 53 -2.37 -8.08 5.66
N LYS A 54 -3.40 -7.42 5.12
CA LYS A 54 -4.78 -7.63 5.54
C LYS A 54 -5.24 -9.07 5.31
N LEU A 55 -4.87 -9.67 4.16
CA LEU A 55 -5.18 -11.07 3.88
C LEU A 55 -4.49 -12.01 4.88
N CYS A 56 -3.21 -11.78 5.19
CA CYS A 56 -2.47 -12.55 6.18
C CYS A 56 -3.10 -12.45 7.58
N VAL A 57 -3.45 -11.25 8.04
CA VAL A 57 -4.13 -11.05 9.33
C VAL A 57 -5.49 -11.74 9.36
N GLN A 58 -6.26 -11.65 8.27
CA GLN A 58 -7.55 -12.33 8.15
C GLN A 58 -7.38 -13.85 8.24
N TYR A 59 -6.43 -14.42 7.50
CA TYR A 59 -6.13 -15.85 7.56
C TYR A 59 -5.77 -16.31 8.98
N ILE A 60 -4.84 -15.62 9.64
CA ILE A 60 -4.40 -15.92 11.02
C ILE A 60 -5.59 -15.84 11.99
N THR A 61 -6.42 -14.81 11.86
CA THR A 61 -7.61 -14.61 12.71
C THR A 61 -8.63 -15.73 12.51
N GLN A 62 -8.84 -16.17 11.26
CA GLN A 62 -9.74 -17.26 10.92
C GLN A 62 -9.30 -18.61 11.51
N GLN A 63 -7.99 -18.88 11.59
CA GLN A 63 -7.47 -20.10 12.23
C GLN A 63 -7.89 -20.20 13.71
N GLY A 64 -8.04 -19.06 14.41
CA GLY A 64 -8.54 -19.03 15.78
C GLY A 64 -10.06 -19.14 15.93
N GLN A 65 -10.83 -18.99 14.84
CA GLN A 65 -12.30 -18.86 14.85
C GLN A 65 -13.01 -19.86 13.91
N MET A 66 -12.38 -20.99 13.58
CA MET A 66 -12.79 -21.95 12.52
C MET A 66 -14.28 -22.38 12.50
N ARG A 67 -15.05 -22.20 13.58
CA ARG A 67 -16.49 -22.54 13.65
C ARG A 67 -17.44 -21.39 13.25
N ALA A 68 -16.97 -20.15 13.12
CA ALA A 68 -17.84 -18.97 12.94
C ALA A 68 -17.85 -18.37 11.52
N THR A 69 -16.78 -18.55 10.73
CA THR A 69 -16.66 -17.93 9.40
C THR A 69 -17.22 -18.85 8.29
N PRO A 70 -18.21 -18.41 7.50
CA PRO A 70 -18.68 -19.15 6.34
C PRO A 70 -17.56 -19.49 5.35
N ARG A 71 -17.58 -20.69 4.77
CA ARG A 71 -16.50 -21.23 3.91
C ARG A 71 -16.11 -20.32 2.73
N PHE A 72 -17.07 -19.61 2.16
CA PHE A 72 -16.85 -18.68 1.04
C PHE A 72 -16.17 -17.36 1.44
N LEU A 73 -16.04 -17.09 2.75
CA LEU A 73 -15.32 -15.92 3.30
C LEU A 73 -13.96 -16.31 3.88
N GLN A 74 -13.60 -17.60 3.84
CA GLN A 74 -12.34 -18.10 4.37
C GLN A 74 -11.23 -17.84 3.37
N VAL A 75 -10.20 -17.12 3.81
CA VAL A 75 -8.95 -16.99 3.08
C VAL A 75 -8.21 -18.30 3.27
N ASN A 76 -7.64 -18.85 2.21
CA ASN A 76 -6.82 -20.06 2.31
C ASN A 76 -5.32 -19.73 2.14
N HIS A 77 -4.46 -20.63 2.62
CA HIS A 77 -3.01 -20.41 2.57
C HIS A 77 -2.47 -20.28 1.14
N LEU A 78 -3.10 -20.96 0.17
CA LEU A 78 -2.71 -20.90 -1.24
C LEU A 78 -2.98 -19.52 -1.83
N GLU A 79 -4.08 -18.86 -1.47
CA GLU A 79 -4.37 -17.48 -1.87
C GLU A 79 -3.31 -16.50 -1.35
N LEU A 80 -2.83 -16.69 -0.12
CA LEU A 80 -1.75 -15.87 0.43
C LEU A 80 -0.45 -16.05 -0.37
N ILE A 81 -0.07 -17.30 -0.64
CA ILE A 81 1.13 -17.63 -1.41
C ILE A 81 1.06 -17.03 -2.82
N ASN A 82 -0.05 -17.27 -3.53
CA ASN A 82 -0.22 -16.80 -4.90
C ASN A 82 -0.20 -15.27 -4.95
N ASN A 83 -0.80 -14.61 -3.96
CA ASN A 83 -0.77 -13.16 -3.88
C ASN A 83 0.65 -12.64 -3.58
N ALA A 84 1.35 -13.20 -2.60
CA ALA A 84 2.73 -12.84 -2.27
C ALA A 84 3.64 -12.98 -3.51
N GLU A 85 3.56 -14.12 -4.19
CA GLU A 85 4.34 -14.39 -5.39
C GLU A 85 4.05 -13.39 -6.51
N GLN A 86 2.77 -13.07 -6.75
CA GLN A 86 2.39 -12.09 -7.77
C GLN A 86 2.93 -10.69 -7.47
N VAL A 87 2.77 -10.21 -6.23
CA VAL A 87 3.26 -8.88 -5.81
C VAL A 87 4.79 -8.84 -5.91
N TYR A 88 5.46 -9.89 -5.42
CA TYR A 88 6.91 -10.00 -5.48
C TYR A 88 7.44 -9.97 -6.92
N ARG A 89 6.87 -10.80 -7.80
CA ARG A 89 7.31 -10.88 -9.20
C ARG A 89 7.06 -9.61 -10.00
N ARG A 90 5.97 -8.90 -9.69
CA ARG A 90 5.59 -7.69 -10.41
C ARG A 90 6.49 -6.51 -10.06
N TYR A 91 6.80 -6.32 -8.77
CA TYR A 91 7.41 -5.09 -8.28
C TYR A 91 8.84 -5.24 -7.74
N LEU A 92 9.26 -6.44 -7.35
CA LEU A 92 10.55 -6.67 -6.68
C LEU A 92 11.55 -7.46 -7.55
N LEU A 93 11.13 -7.87 -8.75
CA LEU A 93 11.99 -8.46 -9.77
C LEU A 93 12.09 -7.51 -10.96
N SER A 94 13.22 -7.57 -11.65
CA SER A 94 13.46 -6.74 -12.82
C SER A 94 12.42 -6.96 -13.91
N GLY A 95 11.85 -5.85 -14.39
CA GLY A 95 10.74 -5.81 -15.33
C GLY A 95 10.16 -4.41 -15.46
N ASP A 96 9.04 -4.30 -16.16
CA ASP A 96 8.43 -3.01 -16.51
C ASP A 96 7.86 -2.25 -15.30
N HIS A 97 7.58 -2.96 -14.19
CA HIS A 97 6.99 -2.43 -12.97
C HIS A 97 7.96 -2.54 -11.77
N GLU A 98 9.26 -2.73 -12.01
CA GLU A 98 10.25 -2.87 -10.93
C GLU A 98 10.35 -1.59 -10.09
N VAL A 99 10.10 -1.71 -8.79
CA VAL A 99 10.30 -0.62 -7.84
C VAL A 99 11.70 -0.71 -7.25
N LEU A 100 12.49 0.33 -7.47
CA LEU A 100 13.88 0.39 -6.99
C LEU A 100 13.94 0.92 -5.55
N PHE A 101 14.54 0.11 -4.67
CA PHE A 101 14.75 0.45 -3.26
C PHE A 101 16.23 0.71 -2.97
N PRO A 102 16.59 1.52 -1.96
CA PRO A 102 17.96 1.68 -1.50
C PRO A 102 18.48 0.39 -0.81
N HIS A 103 19.81 0.28 -0.67
CA HIS A 103 20.44 -0.97 -0.23
C HIS A 103 19.95 -1.49 1.13
N ASP A 104 19.79 -0.59 2.09
CA ASP A 104 19.31 -0.86 3.45
C ASP A 104 17.89 -1.44 3.48
N VAL A 105 17.06 -1.09 2.51
CA VAL A 105 15.71 -1.67 2.33
C VAL A 105 15.81 -3.01 1.58
N ARG A 106 16.62 -3.09 0.51
CA ARG A 106 16.77 -4.32 -0.29
C ARG A 106 17.22 -5.52 0.52
N ILE A 107 18.10 -5.34 1.50
CA ILE A 107 18.58 -6.45 2.36
C ILE A 107 17.50 -7.00 3.30
N GLN A 108 16.38 -6.28 3.48
CA GLN A 108 15.24 -6.73 4.28
C GLN A 108 14.15 -7.40 3.43
N ILE A 109 14.26 -7.31 2.09
CA ILE A 109 13.36 -7.99 1.17
C ILE A 109 13.79 -9.47 1.06
N PRO A 110 12.86 -10.44 1.19
CA PRO A 110 13.19 -11.84 1.01
C PRO A 110 13.81 -12.12 -0.36
N THR A 111 14.80 -13.01 -0.41
CA THR A 111 15.42 -13.44 -1.68
C THR A 111 14.55 -14.40 -2.48
N GLN A 112 13.45 -14.88 -1.90
CA GLN A 112 12.50 -15.79 -2.55
C GLN A 112 11.05 -15.31 -2.35
N PRO A 113 10.15 -15.53 -3.33
CA PRO A 113 8.80 -14.97 -3.33
C PRO A 113 7.86 -15.55 -2.26
N VAL A 114 8.17 -16.74 -1.72
CA VAL A 114 7.31 -17.45 -0.78
C VAL A 114 8.12 -17.84 0.46
N PRO A 115 8.28 -16.91 1.42
CA PRO A 115 8.96 -17.19 2.67
C PRO A 115 8.07 -18.06 3.59
N SER A 116 8.65 -18.58 4.67
CA SER A 116 8.02 -19.61 5.50
C SER A 116 7.24 -19.02 6.68
N GLY A 117 6.06 -19.58 6.99
CA GLY A 117 5.33 -19.27 8.22
C GLY A 117 4.90 -17.80 8.37
N THR A 118 5.34 -17.15 9.45
CA THR A 118 5.00 -15.74 9.78
C THR A 118 5.68 -14.72 8.88
N GLU A 119 6.69 -15.12 8.12
CA GLU A 119 7.43 -14.23 7.21
C GLU A 119 6.53 -13.66 6.11
N LEU A 120 5.49 -14.40 5.69
CA LEU A 120 4.49 -13.92 4.71
C LEU A 120 3.78 -12.64 5.20
N LEU A 121 3.51 -12.51 6.50
CA LEU A 121 2.86 -11.31 7.02
C LEU A 121 3.74 -10.06 6.92
N HIS A 122 5.06 -10.23 7.09
CA HIS A 122 6.00 -9.11 7.24
C HIS A 122 6.89 -8.88 6.02
N MET A 123 6.80 -9.71 4.98
CA MET A 123 7.74 -9.69 3.86
C MET A 123 7.79 -8.38 3.06
N PHE A 124 6.70 -7.59 3.09
CA PHE A 124 6.64 -6.29 2.41
C PHE A 124 6.73 -5.11 3.38
N GLU A 125 6.91 -5.34 4.68
CA GLU A 125 6.86 -4.28 5.69
C GLU A 125 7.91 -3.19 5.45
N ALA A 126 9.18 -3.58 5.30
CA ALA A 126 10.28 -2.66 5.05
C ALA A 126 10.12 -1.83 3.75
N PRO A 127 9.93 -2.44 2.56
CA PRO A 127 9.75 -1.67 1.32
C PRO A 127 8.48 -0.81 1.32
N LYS A 128 7.37 -1.31 1.88
CA LYS A 128 6.12 -0.53 2.01
C LYS A 128 6.32 0.70 2.90
N ASN A 129 6.97 0.55 4.06
CA ASN A 129 7.22 1.66 4.97
C ASN A 129 8.14 2.69 4.33
N TYR A 130 9.18 2.25 3.62
CA TYR A 130 10.07 3.15 2.87
C TYR A 130 9.30 4.02 1.86
N ILE A 131 8.42 3.41 1.05
CA ILE A 131 7.62 4.14 0.07
C ILE A 131 6.70 5.16 0.75
N PHE A 132 6.01 4.76 1.83
CA PHE A 132 5.13 5.67 2.55
C PHE A 132 5.91 6.88 3.08
N THR A 133 7.06 6.64 3.73
CA THR A 133 7.92 7.71 4.25
C THR A 133 8.43 8.63 3.13
N ARG A 134 8.85 8.08 1.99
CA ARG A 134 9.31 8.87 0.84
C ARG A 134 8.19 9.73 0.25
N LEU A 135 7.01 9.13 0.04
CA LEU A 135 5.84 9.85 -0.44
C LEU A 135 5.47 10.98 0.53
N GLU A 136 5.44 10.70 1.83
CA GLU A 136 5.03 11.66 2.87
C GLU A 136 6.03 12.82 3.02
N ALA A 137 7.33 12.53 2.93
CA ALA A 137 8.37 13.54 3.13
C ALA A 137 8.63 14.39 1.89
N ASP A 138 8.66 13.79 0.69
CA ASP A 138 9.20 14.43 -0.50
C ASP A 138 8.16 14.77 -1.56
N ILE A 139 7.08 13.97 -1.68
CA ILE A 139 6.14 14.07 -2.81
C ILE A 139 4.82 14.72 -2.39
N TYR A 140 4.24 14.26 -1.28
CA TYR A 140 2.94 14.73 -0.80
C TYR A 140 2.93 16.23 -0.45
N PRO A 141 3.97 16.82 0.16
CA PRO A 141 4.00 18.26 0.40
C PRO A 141 3.95 19.09 -0.88
N ALA A 142 4.62 18.62 -1.96
CA ALA A 142 4.60 19.29 -3.26
C ALA A 142 3.21 19.17 -3.91
N PHE A 143 2.60 17.98 -3.88
CA PHE A 143 1.23 17.79 -4.32
C PHE A 143 0.24 18.74 -3.63
N LEU A 144 0.35 18.90 -2.31
CA LEU A 144 -0.48 19.83 -1.55
C LEU A 144 -0.26 21.29 -1.98
N GLN A 145 0.99 21.70 -2.25
CA GLN A 145 1.27 23.05 -2.72
C GLN A 145 0.64 23.32 -4.10
N ASP A 146 0.71 22.34 -4.99
CA ASP A 146 0.20 22.46 -6.36
C ASP A 146 -1.34 22.41 -6.42
N HIS A 147 -2.00 21.65 -5.54
CA HIS A 147 -3.44 21.35 -5.66
C HIS A 147 -4.33 21.93 -4.55
N ALA A 148 -3.80 22.29 -3.38
CA ALA A 148 -4.65 22.72 -2.25
C ALA A 148 -5.25 24.12 -2.39
N PHE A 149 -4.75 24.92 -3.35
CA PHE A 149 -5.15 26.33 -3.53
C PHE A 149 -5.70 26.64 -4.94
N LEU A 150 -5.98 25.60 -5.73
CA LEU A 150 -6.70 25.71 -7.01
C LEU A 150 -8.21 25.69 -6.79
#